data_AF-A0A397U7Z0-F1
#
_entry.id   AF-A0A397U7Z0-F1
#
_cell.length_a   1.000
_cell.length_b   1.000
_cell.length_c   1.000
_cell.angle_alpha   90.00
_cell.angle_beta   90.00
_cell.angle_gamma   90.00
#
_symmetry.space_group_name_H-M   'P 1'
#
loop_
_entity.id
_entity.type
_entity.pdbx_description
1 polymer ?
#
loop_
_entity_poly.entity_id
_entity_poly.type
_entity_poly.pdbx_seq_one_letter_code
_entity_poly.pdbx_strand_id
1 'polypeptide(L)'
;MTDSNISKNDLSDICHSLGMSTEGNKADLVQRLKEFQAYGHQEKSADGMRLTNNKLQEDADVESETSDSHNENIEVQNPETQRLRELLRKINHSSNDILPSSLPQDTGETSDHPLQASKTSKKRKSQTEEEDPDSMFGKVLTNFQKLENAMLNFDDKLNLMAHQVQETRNKADIKEAWPKHKFEKHRDQHEYDTLRQVGRELDMAIDSGTMEDITSHINAAKDLVGNRMFTLRVAEGFGWDIASALPDTQDDWLKGKDSLIEKAKALAD
;
A
#
# COMPACT_ATOMS: atom_id res chain seq x y z
N MET A 1 25.87 21.03 -14.84
CA MET A 1 25.60 19.78 -15.56
C MET A 1 26.37 18.71 -14.83
N THR A 2 25.68 17.82 -14.11
CA THR A 2 26.30 16.83 -13.24
C THR A 2 26.94 15.74 -14.09
N ASP A 3 28.26 15.76 -14.22
CA ASP A 3 29.06 14.62 -14.66
C ASP A 3 28.99 13.56 -13.56
N SER A 4 27.85 12.86 -13.50
CA SER A 4 27.68 11.75 -12.58
C SER A 4 28.72 10.68 -12.95
N ASN A 5 29.63 10.40 -12.01
CA ASN A 5 30.66 9.36 -12.06
C ASN A 5 30.06 7.94 -12.06
N ILE A 6 28.98 7.72 -12.82
CA ILE A 6 28.36 6.40 -12.99
C ILE A 6 29.23 5.63 -13.97
N SER A 7 29.64 4.42 -13.60
CA SER A 7 30.47 3.59 -14.45
C SER A 7 29.67 3.06 -15.66
N LYS A 8 30.35 2.60 -16.71
CA LYS A 8 29.67 1.97 -17.85
C LYS A 8 28.89 0.71 -17.41
N ASN A 9 29.41 -0.02 -16.44
CA ASN A 9 28.79 -1.24 -15.93
C ASN A 9 27.48 -0.92 -15.22
N ASP A 10 27.47 0.08 -14.34
CA ASP A 10 26.24 0.50 -13.65
C ASP A 10 25.16 0.94 -14.65
N LEU A 11 25.53 1.66 -15.72
CA LEU A 11 24.60 2.06 -16.78
C LEU A 11 24.06 0.85 -17.56
N SER A 12 24.89 -0.16 -17.79
CA SER A 12 24.47 -1.41 -18.44
C SER A 12 23.50 -2.18 -17.56
N ASP A 13 23.75 -2.27 -16.26
CA ASP A 13 22.87 -2.96 -15.31
C ASP A 13 21.51 -2.25 -15.20
N ILE A 14 21.50 -0.91 -15.20
CA ILE A 14 20.26 -0.12 -15.26
C ILE A 14 19.52 -0.33 -16.59
N CYS A 15 20.22 -0.35 -17.73
CA CYS A 15 19.56 -0.63 -19.02
C CYS A 15 18.97 -2.04 -19.06
N HIS A 16 19.69 -3.04 -18.54
CA HIS A 16 19.22 -4.42 -18.48
C HIS A 16 17.99 -4.58 -17.59
N SER A 17 17.95 -3.93 -16.42
CA SER A 17 16.79 -3.98 -15.50
C SER A 17 15.54 -3.32 -16.08
N LEU A 18 15.73 -2.32 -16.95
CA LEU A 18 14.65 -1.66 -17.71
C LEU A 18 14.27 -2.41 -19.00
N GLY A 19 14.91 -3.54 -19.31
CA GLY A 19 14.65 -4.30 -20.54
C GLY A 19 15.15 -3.61 -21.83
N MET A 20 16.08 -2.67 -21.71
CA MET A 20 16.69 -1.95 -22.83
C MET A 20 17.98 -2.63 -23.31
N SER A 21 18.38 -2.37 -24.57
CA SER A 21 19.65 -2.85 -25.09
C SER A 21 20.84 -2.26 -24.32
N THR A 22 21.76 -3.13 -23.90
CA THR A 22 23.02 -2.81 -23.20
C THR A 22 24.21 -2.59 -24.15
N GLU A 23 24.00 -2.70 -25.45
CA GLU A 23 25.06 -2.52 -26.45
C GLU A 23 25.45 -1.03 -26.61
N GLY A 24 26.74 -0.76 -26.78
CA GLY A 24 27.25 0.60 -27.07
C GLY A 24 28.29 1.12 -26.07
N ASN A 25 28.67 2.38 -26.25
CA ASN A 25 29.57 3.11 -25.38
C ASN A 25 28.77 3.80 -24.23
N LYS A 26 29.48 4.39 -23.26
CA LYS A 26 28.85 5.05 -22.10
C LYS A 26 27.88 6.18 -22.52
N ALA A 27 28.19 6.93 -23.57
CA ALA A 27 27.34 8.01 -24.04
C ALA A 27 26.04 7.46 -24.66
N ASP A 28 26.12 6.35 -25.40
CA ASP A 28 24.95 5.71 -25.99
C ASP A 28 23.95 5.22 -24.92
N LEU A 29 24.46 4.63 -23.84
CA LEU A 29 23.65 4.18 -22.70
C LEU A 29 22.99 5.35 -21.96
N VAL A 30 23.74 6.42 -21.71
CA VAL A 30 23.20 7.64 -21.08
C VAL A 30 22.13 8.29 -21.96
N GLN A 31 22.34 8.34 -23.27
CA GLN A 31 21.38 8.91 -24.21
C GLN A 31 20.08 8.09 -24.22
N ARG A 32 20.17 6.76 -24.26
CA ARG A 32 19.02 5.85 -24.16
C ARG A 32 18.21 6.06 -22.88
N LEU A 33 18.89 6.20 -21.73
CA LEU A 33 18.21 6.48 -20.46
C LEU A 33 17.50 7.83 -20.45
N LYS A 34 18.09 8.86 -21.06
CA LYS A 34 17.44 10.17 -21.20
C LYS A 34 16.21 10.11 -22.10
N GLU A 35 16.29 9.39 -23.21
CA GLU A 35 15.16 9.17 -24.12
C GLU A 35 14.03 8.42 -23.40
N PHE A 36 14.36 7.34 -22.69
CA PHE A 36 13.39 6.57 -21.91
C PHE A 36 12.66 7.46 -20.87
N GLN A 37 13.40 8.33 -20.18
CA GLN A 37 12.80 9.30 -19.24
C GLN A 37 11.91 10.34 -19.93
N ALA A 38 12.26 10.78 -21.14
CA ALA A 38 11.46 11.74 -21.90
C ALA A 38 10.16 11.11 -22.42
N TYR A 39 10.19 9.85 -22.87
CA TYR A 39 9.00 9.14 -23.35
C TYR A 39 8.05 8.72 -22.22
N GLY A 40 8.57 8.36 -21.04
CA GLY A 40 7.76 7.98 -19.89
C GLY A 40 6.83 9.09 -19.35
N HIS A 41 6.94 10.32 -19.85
CA HIS A 41 6.15 11.47 -19.38
C HIS A 41 5.03 11.92 -20.33
N GLN A 42 4.85 11.30 -21.50
CA GLN A 42 3.97 11.81 -22.56
C GLN A 42 2.65 11.04 -22.81
N GLU A 43 2.27 10.07 -21.96
CA GLU A 43 0.94 9.40 -22.05
C GLU A 43 -0.19 10.10 -21.26
N LYS A 44 -0.13 11.42 -21.06
CA LYS A 44 -1.25 12.21 -20.49
C LYS A 44 -1.53 13.50 -21.25
N SER A 45 -1.91 13.42 -22.53
CA SER A 45 -2.67 14.49 -23.19
C SER A 45 -3.20 14.10 -24.55
N ALA A 46 -4.44 13.61 -24.57
CA ALA A 46 -5.43 13.83 -25.64
C ALA A 46 -6.79 13.39 -25.05
N ASP A 47 -7.64 14.35 -24.70
CA ASP A 47 -8.83 14.73 -25.49
C ASP A 47 -10.03 13.82 -25.10
N GLY A 48 -11.07 14.26 -24.42
CA GLY A 48 -11.81 15.49 -24.63
C GLY A 48 -13.14 15.20 -25.31
N MET A 49 -14.07 14.45 -24.70
CA MET A 49 -15.49 14.65 -25.02
C MET A 49 -16.47 14.19 -23.93
N ARG A 50 -17.33 15.17 -23.66
CA ARG A 50 -18.49 15.29 -22.77
C ARG A 50 -19.66 14.45 -23.29
N LEU A 51 -20.43 13.80 -22.41
CA LEU A 51 -21.90 13.94 -22.32
C LEU A 51 -22.51 13.10 -21.20
N THR A 52 -23.68 13.56 -20.82
CA THR A 52 -24.39 13.49 -19.53
C THR A 52 -25.38 12.33 -19.41
N ASN A 53 -25.95 12.22 -18.20
CA ASN A 53 -27.26 11.64 -17.82
C ASN A 53 -27.20 10.18 -17.33
N ASN A 54 -27.40 9.96 -16.02
CA ASN A 54 -28.68 9.76 -15.32
C ASN A 54 -29.03 8.26 -15.29
N LYS A 55 -29.65 7.65 -14.28
CA LYS A 55 -30.16 8.02 -12.95
C LYS A 55 -30.89 6.74 -12.46
N LEU A 56 -30.99 6.56 -11.14
CA LEU A 56 -31.86 5.66 -10.37
C LEU A 56 -31.36 4.20 -10.19
N GLN A 57 -31.10 3.67 -8.96
CA GLN A 57 -31.94 3.54 -7.72
C GLN A 57 -32.85 2.30 -7.87
N GLU A 58 -33.04 1.36 -6.94
CA GLU A 58 -33.22 1.32 -5.46
C GLU A 58 -33.31 -0.22 -5.13
N ASP A 59 -32.62 -0.79 -4.15
CA ASP A 59 -33.05 -1.08 -2.74
C ASP A 59 -33.52 -2.53 -2.44
N ALA A 60 -33.31 -2.90 -1.16
CA ALA A 60 -33.81 -4.01 -0.34
C ALA A 60 -32.97 -5.32 -0.36
N ASP A 61 -32.20 -5.68 0.69
CA ASP A 61 -32.48 -5.92 2.14
C ASP A 61 -33.12 -7.30 2.41
N VAL A 62 -32.30 -8.29 2.83
CA VAL A 62 -32.74 -9.53 3.54
C VAL A 62 -31.58 -10.09 4.40
N GLU A 63 -31.96 -10.49 5.61
CA GLU A 63 -31.15 -10.94 6.76
C GLU A 63 -30.36 -12.26 6.58
N SER A 64 -29.30 -12.35 7.38
CA SER A 64 -28.26 -13.37 7.43
C SER A 64 -28.50 -14.34 8.59
N GLU A 65 -28.50 -15.65 8.30
CA GLU A 65 -28.28 -16.69 9.31
C GLU A 65 -26.97 -17.45 9.07
N THR A 66 -26.31 -17.68 10.20
CA THR A 66 -25.01 -18.26 10.47
C THR A 66 -24.87 -19.72 10.02
N SER A 67 -23.69 -20.14 9.55
CA SER A 67 -23.05 -21.39 10.01
C SER A 67 -21.61 -21.56 9.53
N ASP A 68 -20.78 -21.90 10.51
CA ASP A 68 -19.40 -22.40 10.47
C ASP A 68 -19.09 -23.38 9.33
N SER A 69 -17.83 -23.38 8.87
CA SER A 69 -16.92 -24.54 9.06
C SER A 69 -15.72 -24.58 8.08
N HIS A 70 -14.53 -24.62 8.68
CA HIS A 70 -13.27 -25.27 8.25
C HIS A 70 -12.39 -24.61 7.16
N ASN A 71 -11.38 -23.89 7.68
CA ASN A 71 -10.23 -23.31 7.01
C ASN A 71 -9.10 -24.36 6.88
N GLU A 72 -8.84 -24.87 5.67
CA GLU A 72 -7.64 -25.66 5.38
C GLU A 72 -6.52 -24.74 4.85
N ASN A 73 -5.51 -24.62 5.71
CA ASN A 73 -4.26 -23.92 5.50
C ASN A 73 -3.42 -24.62 4.41
N ILE A 74 -3.42 -24.08 3.18
CA ILE A 74 -2.47 -24.48 2.13
C ILE A 74 -1.49 -23.32 1.91
N GLU A 75 -0.44 -23.33 2.73
CA GLU A 75 0.71 -22.45 2.60
C GLU A 75 1.60 -22.94 1.44
N VAL A 76 1.41 -22.34 0.25
CA VAL A 76 2.29 -22.58 -0.91
C VAL A 76 3.59 -21.80 -0.70
N GLN A 77 4.65 -22.52 -0.31
CA GLN A 77 6.01 -22.00 -0.20
C GLN A 77 6.59 -21.69 -1.60
N ASN A 78 6.56 -20.42 -2.00
CA ASN A 78 7.33 -19.94 -3.14
C ASN A 78 8.77 -19.60 -2.67
N PRO A 79 9.83 -20.24 -3.24
CA PRO A 79 11.22 -20.05 -2.83
C PRO A 79 11.79 -18.67 -3.22
N GLU A 80 11.19 -17.94 -4.16
CA GLU A 80 11.66 -16.60 -4.55
C GLU A 80 11.30 -15.53 -3.50
N THR A 81 10.12 -15.64 -2.87
CA THR A 81 9.71 -14.76 -1.78
C THR A 81 10.56 -14.94 -0.53
N GLN A 82 11.12 -16.14 -0.30
CA GLN A 82 12.10 -16.37 0.78
C GLN A 82 13.43 -15.66 0.50
N ARG A 83 13.91 -15.66 -0.74
CA ARG A 83 15.13 -14.93 -1.13
C ARG A 83 15.00 -13.42 -0.96
N LEU A 84 13.83 -12.85 -1.31
CA LEU A 84 13.58 -11.42 -1.17
C LEU A 84 13.54 -10.99 0.32
N ARG A 85 12.93 -11.81 1.20
CA ARG A 85 12.94 -11.56 2.66
C ARG A 85 14.35 -11.65 3.25
N GLU A 86 15.19 -12.57 2.76
CA GLU A 86 16.58 -12.73 3.22
C GLU A 86 17.46 -11.53 2.83
N LEU A 87 17.25 -10.98 1.62
CA LEU A 87 17.95 -9.78 1.14
C LEU A 87 17.58 -8.54 1.95
N LEU A 88 16.29 -8.33 2.23
CA LEU A 88 15.83 -7.21 3.06
C LEU A 88 16.37 -7.30 4.51
N ARG A 89 16.47 -8.51 5.07
CA ARG A 89 17.05 -8.71 6.40
C ARG A 89 18.53 -8.33 6.45
N LYS A 90 19.30 -8.61 5.38
CA LYS A 90 20.72 -8.24 5.28
C LYS A 90 20.94 -6.73 5.17
N ILE A 91 20.08 -6.00 4.47
CA ILE A 91 20.21 -4.54 4.31
C ILE A 91 20.03 -3.83 5.66
N ASN A 92 19.04 -4.24 6.47
CA ASN A 92 18.77 -3.61 7.76
C ASN A 92 19.83 -3.87 8.84
N HIS A 93 20.58 -4.97 8.77
CA HIS A 93 21.64 -5.27 9.74
C HIS A 93 23.00 -4.66 9.36
N SER A 94 23.17 -4.22 8.11
CA SER A 94 24.45 -3.70 7.62
C SER A 94 24.66 -2.19 7.90
N SER A 95 23.68 -1.47 8.43
CA SER A 95 23.74 0.00 8.59
C SER A 95 24.10 0.50 9.99
N ASN A 96 24.39 -0.37 10.97
CA ASN A 96 24.64 0.06 12.35
C ASN A 96 26.11 0.16 12.79
N ASP A 97 27.09 -0.19 11.93
CA ASP A 97 28.50 -0.27 12.35
C ASP A 97 29.43 0.74 11.67
N ILE A 98 29.01 2.00 11.45
CA ILE A 98 29.97 3.07 11.13
C ILE A 98 29.55 4.39 11.78
N LEU A 99 30.07 4.66 12.98
CA LEU A 99 30.08 5.99 13.59
C LEU A 99 31.51 6.27 14.11
N PRO A 100 32.33 7.06 13.39
CA PRO A 100 33.60 7.54 13.92
C PRO A 100 33.34 8.74 14.84
N SER A 101 33.41 8.50 16.14
CA SER A 101 33.49 9.56 17.15
C SER A 101 34.94 10.04 17.28
N SER A 102 35.26 11.16 16.65
CA SER A 102 36.36 12.03 17.10
C SER A 102 36.25 13.40 16.44
N LEU A 103 35.82 14.39 17.21
CA LEU A 103 36.02 15.80 16.91
C LEU A 103 36.98 16.40 17.96
N PRO A 104 38.00 17.16 17.53
CA PRO A 104 38.93 17.82 18.44
C PRO A 104 38.31 19.14 18.95
N GLN A 105 38.34 19.35 20.27
CA GLN A 105 38.11 20.66 20.87
C GLN A 105 39.44 21.40 20.97
N ASP A 106 39.56 22.44 20.16
CA ASP A 106 40.55 23.51 20.26
C ASP A 106 39.86 24.74 20.84
N THR A 107 40.27 25.17 22.03
CA THR A 107 40.28 26.59 22.45
C THR A 107 41.35 26.75 23.53
N GLY A 108 42.53 27.25 23.13
CA GLY A 108 43.51 27.86 24.03
C GLY A 108 42.91 29.08 24.76
N GLU A 109 43.19 29.21 26.05
CA GLU A 109 44.04 30.25 26.67
C GLU A 109 43.12 31.02 27.63
N THR A 110 43.47 31.44 28.84
CA THR A 110 44.65 31.44 29.71
C THR A 110 44.09 31.83 31.08
N SER A 111 44.60 31.26 32.18
CA SER A 111 44.93 32.02 33.38
C SER A 111 45.41 31.07 34.48
N ASP A 112 46.67 31.26 34.82
CA ASP A 112 47.35 30.71 35.98
C ASP A 112 46.62 31.01 37.29
N HIS A 113 46.46 30.00 38.15
CA HIS A 113 46.80 30.14 39.58
C HIS A 113 46.93 28.78 40.27
N PRO A 114 48.03 28.50 41.00
CA PRO A 114 48.23 27.26 41.73
C PRO A 114 48.02 27.48 43.24
N LEU A 115 47.07 26.79 43.87
CA LEU A 115 47.05 26.62 45.33
C LEU A 115 46.54 25.22 45.73
N GLN A 116 47.53 24.38 46.04
CA GLN A 116 47.64 23.48 47.19
C GLN A 116 46.41 22.70 47.70
N ALA A 117 46.57 21.38 47.58
CA ALA A 117 46.19 20.31 48.50
C ALA A 117 45.41 20.66 49.78
N SER A 118 44.24 20.02 49.98
CA SER A 118 43.89 19.44 51.28
C SER A 118 42.93 18.27 51.11
N LYS A 119 43.35 17.10 51.59
CA LYS A 119 42.52 15.94 51.86
C LYS A 119 41.61 16.27 53.05
N THR A 120 40.30 16.07 52.94
CA THR A 120 39.49 15.59 54.08
C THR A 120 38.21 14.93 53.59
N SER A 121 38.13 13.64 53.90
CA SER A 121 36.93 12.82 53.91
C SER A 121 35.78 13.51 54.64
N LYS A 122 34.63 13.66 53.99
CA LYS A 122 33.35 13.87 54.70
C LYS A 122 32.23 13.16 53.96
N LYS A 123 32.06 11.89 54.33
CA LYS A 123 30.89 11.06 54.04
C LYS A 123 29.68 11.74 54.71
N ARG A 124 29.06 12.69 54.01
CA ARG A 124 27.80 13.31 54.39
C ARG A 124 26.72 12.26 54.11
N LYS A 125 26.25 11.63 55.19
CA LYS A 125 25.04 10.82 55.21
C LYS A 125 23.90 11.80 54.90
N SER A 126 23.55 11.93 53.62
CA SER A 126 22.39 12.69 53.18
C SER A 126 21.17 12.04 53.81
N GLN A 127 20.54 12.78 54.72
CA GLN A 127 19.19 12.51 55.17
C GLN A 127 18.33 12.40 53.91
N THR A 128 17.71 11.23 53.74
CA THR A 128 16.51 11.07 52.96
C THR A 128 15.45 11.94 53.65
N GLU A 129 15.36 13.21 53.24
CA GLU A 129 14.15 13.98 53.46
C GLU A 129 13.04 13.21 52.74
N GLU A 130 12.06 12.71 53.50
CA GLU A 130 10.77 12.31 52.95
C GLU A 130 10.24 13.51 52.18
N GLU A 131 10.38 13.47 50.85
CA GLU A 131 9.75 14.42 49.96
C GLU A 131 8.25 14.35 50.21
N ASP A 132 7.73 15.35 50.90
CA ASP A 132 6.30 15.54 51.12
C ASP A 132 5.60 15.57 49.75
N PRO A 133 4.85 14.52 49.38
CA PRO A 133 4.21 14.42 48.07
C PRO A 133 3.14 15.50 47.85
N ASP A 134 2.80 16.26 48.90
CA ASP A 134 1.89 17.42 48.82
C ASP A 134 2.58 18.75 48.49
N SER A 135 3.91 18.75 48.30
CA SER A 135 4.66 19.92 47.82
C SER A 135 4.08 20.43 46.50
N MET A 136 3.69 21.71 46.48
CA MET A 136 3.09 22.39 45.32
C MET A 136 3.92 22.21 44.03
N PHE A 137 5.24 22.12 44.16
CA PHE A 137 6.16 21.89 43.05
C PHE A 137 6.01 20.49 42.43
N GLY A 138 5.77 19.45 43.24
CA GLY A 138 5.54 18.09 42.73
C GLY A 138 4.24 17.99 41.92
N LYS A 139 3.18 18.70 42.34
CA LYS A 139 1.92 18.79 41.59
C LYS A 139 2.11 19.51 40.24
N VAL A 140 2.95 20.55 40.19
CA VAL A 140 3.26 21.23 38.92
C VAL A 140 4.04 20.30 37.98
N LEU A 141 5.07 19.60 38.48
CA LEU A 141 5.89 18.71 37.64
C LEU A 141 5.06 17.54 37.07
N THR A 142 4.21 16.92 37.88
CA THR A 142 3.32 15.85 37.42
C THR A 142 2.29 16.32 36.39
N ASN A 143 1.79 17.56 36.50
CA ASN A 143 0.92 18.14 35.48
C ASN A 143 1.66 18.41 34.17
N PHE A 144 2.91 18.86 34.21
CA PHE A 144 3.74 19.03 33.01
C PHE A 144 3.99 17.69 32.32
N GLN A 145 4.34 16.64 33.07
CA GLN A 145 4.53 15.29 32.50
C GLN A 145 3.25 14.74 31.87
N LYS A 146 2.08 14.97 32.50
CA LYS A 146 0.78 14.59 31.91
C LYS A 146 0.50 15.34 30.61
N LEU A 147 0.84 16.63 30.56
CA LEU A 147 0.68 17.44 29.35
C LEU A 147 1.62 16.97 28.24
N GLU A 148 2.88 16.68 28.54
CA GLU A 148 3.86 16.15 27.59
C GLU A 148 3.39 14.82 26.99
N ASN A 149 2.94 13.89 27.83
CA ASN A 149 2.35 12.62 27.37
C ASN A 149 1.08 12.84 26.54
N ALA A 150 0.25 13.83 26.89
CA ALA A 150 -0.95 14.14 26.11
C ALA A 150 -0.59 14.72 24.73
N MET A 151 0.44 15.54 24.64
CA MET A 151 0.94 16.10 23.37
C MET A 151 1.54 15.01 22.47
N LEU A 152 2.37 14.11 23.00
CA LEU A 152 2.92 12.99 22.23
C LEU A 152 1.82 12.09 21.67
N ASN A 153 0.84 11.72 22.50
CA ASN A 153 -0.32 10.94 22.04
C ASN A 153 -1.18 11.68 21.00
N PHE A 154 -1.18 13.01 21.03
CA PHE A 154 -1.92 13.81 20.05
C PHE A 154 -1.19 13.81 18.69
N ASP A 155 0.14 13.93 18.69
CA ASP A 155 0.94 13.83 17.47
C ASP A 155 0.79 12.45 16.80
N ASP A 156 0.79 11.37 17.58
CA ASP A 156 0.54 10.01 17.07
C ASP A 156 -0.84 9.89 16.43
N LYS A 157 -1.88 10.47 17.06
CA LYS A 157 -3.24 10.50 16.51
C LYS A 157 -3.34 11.36 15.27
N LEU A 158 -2.65 12.50 15.22
CA LEU A 158 -2.60 13.38 14.05
C LEU A 158 -1.94 12.64 12.87
N ASN A 159 -0.83 11.95 13.11
CA ASN A 159 -0.16 11.16 12.10
C ASN A 159 -1.05 10.01 11.59
N LEU A 160 -1.77 9.33 12.49
CA LEU A 160 -2.74 8.30 12.12
C LEU A 160 -3.87 8.86 11.25
N MET A 161 -4.45 10.00 11.63
CA MET A 161 -5.51 10.64 10.84
C MET A 161 -4.99 11.13 9.48
N ALA A 162 -3.78 11.69 9.43
CA ALA A 162 -3.16 12.11 8.16
C ALA A 162 -2.98 10.92 7.21
N HIS A 163 -2.54 9.77 7.74
CA HIS A 163 -2.43 8.53 6.96
C HIS A 163 -3.79 8.07 6.43
N GLN A 164 -4.83 8.05 7.28
CA GLN A 164 -6.19 7.68 6.86
C GLN A 164 -6.77 8.61 5.78
N VAL A 165 -6.54 9.92 5.89
CA VAL A 165 -6.96 10.89 4.87
C VAL A 165 -6.22 10.67 3.55
N GLN A 166 -4.92 10.39 3.60
CA GLN A 166 -4.15 10.10 2.39
C GLN A 166 -4.59 8.77 1.74
N GLU A 167 -4.83 7.74 2.54
CA GLU A 167 -5.29 6.44 2.07
C GLU A 167 -6.68 6.53 1.41
N THR A 168 -7.62 7.27 2.03
CA THR A 168 -8.95 7.50 1.44
C THR A 168 -8.89 8.29 0.14
N ARG A 169 -7.97 9.27 0.04
CA ARG A 169 -7.72 10.01 -1.20
C ARG A 169 -7.16 9.10 -2.29
N ASN A 170 -6.14 8.30 -1.98
CA ASN A 170 -5.56 7.34 -2.93
C ASN A 170 -6.63 6.35 -3.42
N LYS A 171 -7.47 5.83 -2.52
CA LYS A 171 -8.60 4.95 -2.87
C LYS A 171 -9.59 5.62 -3.83
N ALA A 172 -9.83 6.92 -3.71
CA ALA A 172 -10.67 7.66 -4.65
C ALA A 172 -9.99 7.81 -6.02
N ASP A 173 -8.69 8.13 -6.04
CA ASP A 173 -7.92 8.29 -7.27
C ASP A 173 -7.82 6.95 -8.06
N ILE A 174 -7.62 5.82 -7.37
CA ILE A 174 -7.65 4.47 -7.97
C ILE A 174 -9.01 4.19 -8.63
N LYS A 175 -10.11 4.57 -7.97
CA LYS A 175 -11.46 4.35 -8.52
C LYS A 175 -11.69 5.12 -9.82
N GLU A 176 -11.01 6.25 -10.00
CA GLU A 176 -11.08 7.09 -11.20
C GLU A 176 -9.98 6.80 -12.25
N ALA A 177 -8.93 6.05 -11.89
CA ALA A 177 -7.81 5.74 -12.76
C ALA A 177 -8.19 4.95 -14.02
N TRP A 178 -9.27 4.16 -13.93
CA TRP A 178 -9.73 3.37 -15.06
C TRP A 178 -10.56 4.20 -16.04
N PRO A 179 -10.26 4.15 -17.36
CA PRO A 179 -10.99 4.92 -18.35
C PRO A 179 -12.51 4.65 -18.32
N LYS A 180 -13.29 5.68 -18.62
CA LYS A 180 -14.72 5.55 -18.87
C LYS A 180 -14.90 5.42 -20.38
N HIS A 181 -14.68 4.22 -20.89
CA HIS A 181 -14.92 3.94 -22.31
C HIS A 181 -16.32 3.38 -22.52
N LYS A 182 -16.97 3.81 -23.61
CA LYS A 182 -18.28 3.31 -24.02
C LYS A 182 -18.15 2.57 -25.35
N PHE A 183 -18.40 1.27 -25.34
CA PHE A 183 -18.39 0.43 -26.54
C PHE A 183 -19.75 0.43 -27.23
N GLU A 184 -19.74 0.27 -28.55
CA GLU A 184 -20.97 0.19 -29.35
C GLU A 184 -21.75 -1.11 -29.09
N LYS A 185 -21.03 -2.22 -28.90
CA LYS A 185 -21.64 -3.53 -28.62
C LYS A 185 -21.86 -3.69 -27.12
N HIS A 186 -23.08 -4.06 -26.75
CA HIS A 186 -23.46 -4.30 -25.34
C HIS A 186 -22.56 -5.36 -24.68
N ARG A 187 -22.23 -6.44 -25.41
CA ARG A 187 -21.30 -7.46 -24.92
C ARG A 187 -19.94 -6.86 -24.57
N ASP A 188 -19.32 -6.15 -25.49
CA ASP A 188 -17.99 -5.55 -25.29
C ASP A 188 -17.99 -4.56 -24.11
N GLN A 189 -19.08 -3.80 -23.96
CA GLN A 189 -19.26 -2.91 -22.81
C GLN A 189 -19.27 -3.69 -21.49
N HIS A 190 -20.05 -4.78 -21.42
CA HIS A 190 -20.10 -5.64 -20.25
C HIS A 190 -18.72 -6.27 -19.95
N GLU A 191 -18.00 -6.77 -20.96
CA GLU A 191 -16.64 -7.31 -20.77
C GLU A 191 -15.73 -6.27 -20.13
N TYR A 192 -15.76 -5.06 -20.68
CA TYR A 192 -14.95 -3.97 -20.19
C TYR A 192 -15.30 -3.60 -18.75
N ASP A 193 -16.59 -3.48 -18.44
CA ASP A 193 -17.04 -3.12 -17.10
C ASP A 193 -16.66 -4.19 -16.06
N THR A 194 -16.75 -5.48 -16.40
CA THR A 194 -16.29 -6.56 -15.53
C THR A 194 -14.78 -6.51 -15.32
N LEU A 195 -13.99 -6.37 -16.39
CA LEU A 195 -12.53 -6.26 -16.29
C LEU A 195 -12.11 -5.03 -15.49
N ARG A 196 -12.82 -3.92 -15.65
CA ARG A 196 -12.60 -2.68 -14.89
C ARG A 196 -12.89 -2.86 -13.40
N GLN A 197 -13.88 -3.66 -13.04
CA GLN A 197 -14.16 -3.98 -11.65
C GLN A 197 -13.08 -4.88 -11.05
N VAL A 198 -12.70 -5.96 -11.75
CA VAL A 198 -11.60 -6.85 -11.33
C VAL A 198 -10.31 -6.07 -11.15
N GLY A 199 -9.95 -5.23 -12.11
CA GLY A 199 -8.77 -4.39 -12.05
C GLY A 199 -8.78 -3.43 -10.85
N ARG A 200 -9.93 -2.81 -10.55
CA ARG A 200 -10.07 -1.94 -9.37
C ARG A 200 -9.92 -2.68 -8.04
N GLU A 201 -10.45 -3.88 -7.92
CA GLU A 201 -10.22 -4.70 -6.73
C GLU A 201 -8.74 -5.06 -6.57
N LEU A 202 -8.04 -5.39 -7.67
CA LEU A 202 -6.60 -5.67 -7.62
C LEU A 202 -5.77 -4.44 -7.26
N ASP A 203 -6.09 -3.26 -7.82
CA ASP A 203 -5.41 -2.01 -7.47
C ASP A 203 -5.64 -1.66 -5.99
N MET A 204 -6.87 -1.83 -5.48
CA MET A 204 -7.16 -1.65 -4.05
C MET A 204 -6.40 -2.65 -3.18
N ALA A 205 -6.23 -3.91 -3.62
CA ALA A 205 -5.40 -4.87 -2.91
C ALA A 205 -3.92 -4.45 -2.85
N ILE A 206 -3.36 -3.93 -3.95
CA ILE A 206 -1.97 -3.46 -3.99
C ILE A 206 -1.74 -2.27 -3.06
N ASP A 207 -2.69 -1.34 -3.00
CA ASP A 207 -2.60 -0.13 -2.19
C ASP A 207 -3.04 -0.35 -0.73
N SER A 208 -3.52 -1.55 -0.39
CA SER A 208 -3.97 -1.88 0.96
C SER A 208 -2.79 -2.02 1.93
N GLY A 209 -2.90 -1.38 3.09
CA GLY A 209 -1.89 -1.44 4.15
C GLY A 209 -1.96 -2.68 5.05
N THR A 210 -3.03 -3.49 4.94
CA THR A 210 -3.28 -4.64 5.83
C THR A 210 -3.48 -5.93 5.04
N MET A 211 -3.04 -7.06 5.61
CA MET A 211 -3.22 -8.39 4.99
C MET A 211 -4.69 -8.80 4.87
N GLU A 212 -5.52 -8.32 5.80
CA GLU A 212 -6.96 -8.58 5.81
C GLU A 212 -7.64 -7.89 4.63
N ASP A 213 -7.35 -6.60 4.40
CA ASP A 213 -7.87 -5.85 3.25
C ASP A 213 -7.37 -6.45 1.93
N ILE A 214 -6.09 -6.81 1.84
CA ILE A 214 -5.51 -7.49 0.68
C ILE A 214 -6.30 -8.78 0.36
N THR A 215 -6.54 -9.61 1.38
CA THR A 215 -7.26 -10.89 1.22
C THR A 215 -8.71 -10.64 0.78
N SER A 216 -9.36 -9.66 1.39
CA SER A 216 -10.73 -9.25 1.06
C SER A 216 -10.87 -8.86 -0.41
N HIS A 217 -10.01 -7.95 -0.89
CA HIS A 217 -10.01 -7.48 -2.28
C HIS A 217 -9.65 -8.57 -3.29
N ILE A 218 -8.71 -9.46 -2.95
CA ILE A 218 -8.37 -10.62 -3.81
C ILE A 218 -9.58 -11.57 -3.95
N ASN A 219 -10.30 -11.83 -2.86
CA ASN A 219 -11.50 -12.66 -2.90
C ASN A 219 -12.60 -12.00 -3.74
N ALA A 220 -12.84 -10.70 -3.58
CA ALA A 220 -13.79 -9.96 -4.41
C ALA A 220 -13.44 -10.04 -5.91
N ALA A 221 -12.15 -9.86 -6.27
CA ALA A 221 -11.69 -10.01 -7.65
C ALA A 221 -11.93 -11.43 -8.18
N LYS A 222 -11.67 -12.45 -7.36
CA LYS A 222 -11.90 -13.86 -7.70
C LYS A 222 -13.39 -14.15 -7.94
N ASP A 223 -14.27 -13.59 -7.12
CA ASP A 223 -15.72 -13.77 -7.27
C ASP A 223 -16.23 -13.11 -8.57
N LEU A 224 -15.75 -11.91 -8.89
CA LEU A 224 -16.04 -11.24 -10.17
C LEU A 224 -15.61 -12.09 -11.38
N VAL A 225 -14.42 -12.71 -11.33
CA VAL A 225 -13.93 -13.62 -12.37
C VAL A 225 -14.79 -14.89 -12.44
N GLY A 226 -15.21 -15.43 -11.30
CA GLY A 226 -16.12 -16.57 -11.21
C GLY A 226 -17.46 -16.29 -11.89
N ASN A 227 -18.09 -15.16 -11.54
CA ASN A 227 -19.35 -14.69 -12.13
C ASN A 227 -19.20 -14.53 -13.64
N ARG A 228 -18.09 -13.93 -14.09
CA ARG A 228 -17.80 -13.76 -15.52
C ARG A 228 -17.72 -15.09 -16.27
N MET A 229 -17.00 -16.06 -15.70
CA MET A 229 -16.85 -17.39 -16.29
C MET A 229 -18.19 -18.12 -16.38
N PHE A 230 -19.07 -17.90 -15.40
CA PHE A 230 -20.44 -18.40 -15.43
C PHE A 230 -21.25 -17.75 -16.56
N THR A 231 -21.28 -16.42 -16.66
CA THR A 231 -21.98 -15.69 -17.74
C THR A 231 -21.51 -16.16 -19.11
N LEU A 232 -20.21 -16.39 -19.31
CA LEU A 232 -19.67 -16.96 -20.55
C LEU A 232 -20.27 -18.32 -20.88
N ARG A 233 -20.36 -19.21 -19.90
CA ARG A 233 -20.88 -20.56 -20.09
C ARG A 233 -22.36 -20.55 -20.43
N VAL A 234 -23.15 -19.68 -19.78
CA VAL A 234 -24.56 -19.50 -20.14
C VAL A 234 -24.66 -18.94 -21.55
N ALA A 235 -23.85 -17.94 -21.89
CA ALA A 235 -23.87 -17.34 -23.23
C ALA A 235 -23.52 -18.34 -24.34
N GLU A 236 -22.61 -19.29 -24.06
CA GLU A 236 -22.25 -20.37 -24.98
C GLU A 236 -23.43 -21.34 -25.23
N GLY A 237 -24.22 -21.65 -24.21
CA GLY A 237 -25.35 -22.59 -24.33
C GLY A 237 -26.68 -21.96 -24.76
N PHE A 238 -26.96 -20.75 -24.30
CA PHE A 238 -28.29 -20.11 -24.37
C PHE A 238 -28.26 -18.73 -25.06
N GLY A 239 -27.09 -18.25 -25.46
CA GLY A 239 -26.92 -16.93 -26.08
C GLY A 239 -26.73 -15.81 -25.07
N TRP A 240 -26.18 -14.70 -25.56
CA TRP A 240 -25.79 -13.56 -24.72
C TRP A 240 -26.99 -12.85 -24.08
N ASP A 241 -28.12 -12.74 -24.78
CA ASP A 241 -29.29 -12.03 -24.28
C ASP A 241 -29.80 -12.65 -22.98
N ILE A 242 -29.89 -13.98 -22.93
CA ILE A 242 -30.27 -14.74 -21.72
C ILE A 242 -29.19 -14.61 -20.65
N ALA A 243 -27.92 -14.76 -21.02
CA ALA A 243 -26.80 -14.66 -20.07
C ALA A 243 -26.73 -13.29 -19.38
N SER A 244 -27.02 -12.22 -20.12
CA SER A 244 -27.01 -10.84 -19.60
C SER A 244 -28.25 -10.46 -18.78
N ALA A 245 -29.33 -11.23 -18.89
CA ALA A 245 -30.55 -11.03 -18.12
C ALA A 245 -30.51 -11.75 -16.76
N LEU A 246 -29.54 -12.64 -16.54
CA LEU A 246 -29.35 -13.29 -15.26
C LEU A 246 -28.84 -12.27 -14.23
N PRO A 247 -29.41 -12.22 -13.01
CA PRO A 247 -28.89 -11.37 -11.96
C PRO A 247 -27.46 -11.78 -11.63
N ASP A 248 -26.64 -10.81 -11.23
CA ASP A 248 -25.31 -11.06 -10.65
C ASP A 248 -25.49 -11.90 -9.40
N THR A 249 -25.42 -13.23 -9.54
CA THR A 249 -25.54 -14.13 -8.41
C THR A 249 -24.21 -14.17 -7.70
N GLN A 250 -24.08 -13.31 -6.69
CA GLN A 250 -23.00 -13.36 -5.70
C GLN A 250 -23.08 -14.62 -4.83
N ASP A 251 -24.21 -15.34 -4.85
CA ASP A 251 -24.42 -16.58 -4.12
C ASP A 251 -23.53 -17.71 -4.64
N ASP A 252 -22.78 -18.29 -3.69
CA ASP A 252 -21.93 -19.49 -3.75
C ASP A 252 -22.07 -20.29 -5.07
N TRP A 253 -21.35 -19.84 -6.09
CA TRP A 253 -21.45 -20.31 -7.49
C TRP A 253 -21.18 -21.83 -7.64
N LEU A 254 -20.60 -22.46 -6.62
CA LEU A 254 -20.40 -23.90 -6.52
C LEU A 254 -21.67 -24.66 -6.08
N LYS A 255 -22.52 -24.06 -5.24
CA LYS A 255 -23.75 -24.70 -4.74
C LYS A 255 -24.95 -24.46 -5.65
N GLY A 256 -24.97 -23.35 -6.40
CA GLY A 256 -26.12 -22.95 -7.22
C GLY A 256 -26.03 -23.27 -8.72
N LYS A 257 -24.95 -23.88 -9.19
CA LYS A 257 -24.66 -24.00 -10.64
C LYS A 257 -25.75 -24.70 -11.43
N ASP A 258 -26.29 -25.79 -10.88
CA ASP A 258 -27.39 -26.53 -11.50
C ASP A 258 -28.70 -25.73 -11.46
N SER A 259 -28.98 -25.03 -10.37
CA SER A 259 -30.16 -24.17 -10.24
C SER A 259 -30.15 -23.02 -11.26
N LEU A 260 -28.99 -22.45 -11.53
CA LEU A 260 -28.85 -21.37 -12.50
C LEU A 260 -28.95 -21.84 -13.94
N ILE A 261 -28.44 -23.03 -14.26
CA ILE A 261 -28.64 -23.63 -15.58
C ILE A 261 -30.13 -23.93 -15.81
N GLU A 262 -30.84 -24.42 -14.80
CA GLU A 262 -32.29 -24.62 -14.90
C GLU A 262 -33.06 -23.29 -15.08
N LYS A 263 -32.64 -22.21 -14.41
CA LYS A 263 -33.20 -20.86 -14.67
C LYS A 263 -32.91 -20.39 -16.09
N ALA A 264 -31.70 -20.61 -16.61
CA ALA A 264 -31.35 -20.24 -17.97
C ALA A 264 -32.15 -21.02 -19.02
N LYS A 265 -32.39 -22.32 -18.78
CA LYS A 265 -33.30 -23.13 -19.62
C LYS A 265 -34.72 -22.55 -19.60
N ALA A 266 -35.24 -22.23 -18.42
CA ALA A 266 -36.59 -21.67 -18.28
C ALA A 266 -36.77 -20.30 -18.97
N LEU A 267 -35.70 -19.52 -19.16
CA LEU A 267 -35.72 -18.26 -19.91
C LEU A 267 -35.58 -18.45 -21.43
N ALA A 268 -35.09 -19.61 -21.87
CA ALA A 268 -34.89 -19.93 -23.28
C ALA A 268 -36.13 -20.55 -23.94
N ASP A 269 -37.01 -21.15 -23.15
CA ASP A 269 -38.30 -21.73 -23.56
C ASP A 269 -39.41 -20.66 -23.71
#